data_AF-A0A9D9W215-F1
#
_entry.id   AF-A0A9D9W215-F1
#
_cell.length_a   1.000
_cell.length_b   1.000
_cell.length_c   1.000
_cell.angle_alpha   90.00
_cell.angle_beta   90.00
_cell.angle_gamma   90.00
#
_symmetry.space_group_name_H-M   'P 1'
#
loop_
_entity.id
_entity.type
_entity.pdbx_description
1 polymer ?
#
loop_
_entity_poly.entity_id
_entity_poly.type
_entity_poly.pdbx_seq_one_letter_code
_entity_poly.pdbx_strand_id
1 'polypeptide(L)' 'MLQSFQHYIESNHLFLKKDKLLVAVSGGVDSIVLCDLLQKCGYTFAIAHCNFQLRKEESDGDEVFV' A
#
# COMPACT_ATOMS: atom_id res chain seq x y z
N MET A 1 -8.19 -13.89 4.37
CA MET A 1 -7.70 -12.77 3.56
C MET A 1 -6.19 -12.85 3.31
N LEU A 2 -5.33 -12.90 4.35
CA LEU A 2 -3.86 -12.99 4.18
C LEU A 2 -3.40 -14.17 3.29
N GLN A 3 -3.88 -15.39 3.55
CA GLN A 3 -3.52 -16.54 2.71
C GLN A 3 -3.95 -16.36 1.25
N SER A 4 -5.17 -15.88 1.01
CA SER A 4 -5.67 -15.60 -0.34
C SER A 4 -4.84 -14.54 -1.05
N PHE A 5 -4.42 -13.49 -0.33
CA PHE A 5 -3.53 -12.45 -0.85
C PHE A 5 -2.15 -13.02 -1.19
N GLN A 6 -1.50 -13.75 -0.28
CA GLN A 6 -0.20 -14.39 -0.54
C GLN A 6 -0.28 -15.33 -1.74
N HIS A 7 -1.28 -16.21 -1.76
CA HIS A 7 -1.50 -17.13 -2.87
C HIS A 7 -1.71 -16.38 -4.19
N TYR A 8 -2.44 -15.25 -4.19
CA TYR A 8 -2.62 -14.44 -5.39
C TYR A 8 -1.30 -13.84 -5.89
N ILE A 9 -0.45 -13.30 -5.00
CA ILE A 9 0.88 -12.79 -5.36
C ILE A 9 1.74 -13.91 -5.97
N GLU A 10 1.76 -15.08 -5.33
CA GLU A 10 2.58 -16.22 -5.74
C GLU A 10 2.13 -16.82 -7.07
N SER A 11 0.83 -17.07 -7.23
CA SER A 11 0.26 -17.68 -8.43
C SER A 11 0.35 -16.78 -9.66
N ASN A 12 0.43 -15.46 -9.49
CA ASN A 12 0.60 -14.50 -10.58
C ASN A 12 2.04 -13.98 -10.72
N HIS A 13 2.98 -14.47 -9.89
CA HIS A 13 4.38 -14.07 -9.89
C HIS A 13 4.60 -12.54 -9.86
N LEU A 14 3.80 -11.82 -9.07
CA LEU A 14 3.81 -10.35 -9.09
C LEU A 14 5.09 -9.74 -8.52
N PHE A 15 5.61 -10.31 -7.44
CA PHE A 15 6.88 -9.90 -6.79
C PHE A 15 7.33 -10.93 -5.75
N LEU A 16 8.59 -10.84 -5.34
CA LEU A 16 9.23 -11.72 -4.35
C LEU A 16 9.47 -10.98 -3.02
N LYS A 17 9.69 -11.73 -1.95
CA LYS A 17 9.98 -11.18 -0.60
C LYS A 17 11.22 -10.28 -0.54
N LYS A 18 12.19 -10.55 -1.41
CA LYS A 18 13.46 -9.80 -1.49
C LYS A 18 13.33 -8.48 -2.25
N ASP A 19 12.23 -8.29 -2.98
CA ASP A 19 12.05 -7.10 -3.79
C ASP A 19 11.69 -5.92 -2.88
N LYS A 20 12.19 -4.74 -3.23
CA LYS A 20 11.85 -3.49 -2.55
C LYS A 20 10.71 -2.83 -3.29
N LEU A 21 9.52 -2.86 -2.70
CA LEU A 21 8.31 -2.33 -3.33
C LEU A 21 8.14 -0.83 -3.01
N LEU A 22 7.63 -0.07 -3.97
CA LEU A 22 7.11 1.27 -3.72
C LEU A 22 5.59 1.22 -3.92
N VAL A 23 4.84 1.46 -2.84
CA VAL A 23 3.38 1.30 -2.82
C VAL A 23 2.72 2.67 -2.87
N ALA A 24 1.87 2.89 -3.87
CA ALA A 24 1.07 4.10 -3.95
C ALA A 24 -0.06 4.05 -2.91
N VAL A 25 -0.10 5.02 -1.99
CA VAL A 25 -1.09 5.10 -0.91
C VAL A 25 -1.87 6.40 -1.02
N SER A 26 -3.18 6.30 -1.17
CA SER A 26 -4.06 7.46 -1.33
C SER A 26 -4.61 8.01 -0.01
N GLY A 27 -4.42 7.28 1.10
CA GLY A 27 -5.05 7.58 2.40
C GLY A 27 -6.40 6.85 2.58
N GLY A 28 -7.00 6.37 1.50
CA GLY A 28 -8.24 5.59 1.54
C GLY A 28 -8.05 4.16 2.08
N VAL A 29 -9.14 3.58 2.60
CA VAL A 29 -9.15 2.26 3.25
C VAL A 29 -8.51 1.15 2.42
N ASP A 30 -8.72 1.12 1.10
CA ASP A 30 -8.17 0.09 0.23
C ASP A 30 -6.64 0.11 0.23
N SER A 31 -6.05 1.30 0.17
CA SER A 31 -4.59 1.48 0.18
C SER A 31 -3.97 1.17 1.54
N ILE A 32 -4.66 1.49 2.63
CA ILE A 32 -4.21 1.16 3.99
C ILE A 32 -4.29 -0.35 4.23
N VAL A 33 -5.36 -1.01 3.78
CA VAL A 33 -5.49 -2.48 3.86
C VAL A 33 -4.41 -3.16 3.03
N LEU A 34 -4.04 -2.63 1.86
CA LEU A 34 -2.92 -3.14 1.07
C LEU A 34 -1.60 -3.07 1.87
N CYS A 35 -1.30 -1.94 2.51
CA CYS A 35 -0.12 -1.79 3.36
C CYS A 35 -0.13 -2.78 4.53
N ASP A 36 -1.26 -2.93 5.22
CA ASP A 36 -1.43 -3.89 6.33
C ASP A 36 -1.19 -5.33 5.86
N LEU A 37 -1.74 -5.72 4.71
CA LEU A 37 -1.54 -7.05 4.13
C LEU A 37 -0.06 -7.26 3.74
N LEU A 38 0.58 -6.29 3.09
CA LEU A 38 2.00 -6.38 2.72
C LEU A 38 2.89 -6.52 3.96
N GLN A 39 2.64 -5.72 5.00
CA GLN A 39 3.37 -5.76 6.26
C GLN A 39 3.18 -7.09 6.99
N LYS A 40 1.93 -7.55 7.17
CA LYS A 40 1.63 -8.85 7.82
C LYS A 40 2.18 -10.04 7.05
N CYS A 41 2.30 -9.93 5.74
CA CYS A 41 2.96 -10.95 4.93
C CYS A 41 4.49 -10.89 5.06
N GLY A 42 5.09 -9.80 5.55
CA GLY A 42 6.54 -9.65 5.65
C GLY A 42 7.20 -9.22 4.34
N TYR A 43 6.52 -8.44 3.51
CA TYR A 43 7.15 -7.79 2.36
C TYR A 43 7.87 -6.50 2.78
N THR A 44 8.98 -6.18 2.12
CA THR A 44 9.69 -4.91 2.32
C THR A 44 9.14 -3.87 1.34
N PHE A 45 8.63 -2.75 1.85
CA PHE A 45 8.09 -1.70 0.99
C PHE A 45 8.28 -0.30 1.59
N ALA A 46 8.25 0.70 0.72
CA ALA A 46 8.10 2.11 1.04
C ALA A 46 6.74 2.61 0.53
N ILE A 47 6.26 3.70 1.12
CA ILE A 47 4.99 4.33 0.75
C ILE A 47 5.28 5.56 -0.12
N ALA A 48 4.49 5.73 -1.18
CA ALA A 48 4.42 6.94 -1.97
C ALA A 48 2.99 7.50 -1.91
N HIS A 49 2.83 8.65 -1.25
CA HIS A 49 1.61 9.45 -1.30
C HIS A 49 1.79 10.60 -2.28
N CYS A 50 0.70 11.02 -2.92
CA CYS A 50 0.70 12.21 -3.76
C CYS A 50 -0.47 13.09 -3.36
N ASN A 51 -0.16 14.22 -2.71
CA ASN A 51 -1.14 15.26 -2.44
C ASN A 51 -1.40 16.05 -3.74
N PHE A 52 -2.50 15.74 -4.41
CA PHE A 52 -2.92 16.42 -5.64
C PHE A 52 -3.53 17.82 -5.40
N GLN A 53 -3.75 18.21 -4.14
CA GLN A 53 -4.28 19.52 -3.73
C GLN A 53 -5.65 19.87 -4.32
N LEU A 54 -6.44 18.86 -4.70
CA LEU A 54 -7.75 19.07 -5.33
C LEU A 54 -8.87 19.40 -4.35
N ARG A 55 -8.68 19.11 -3.05
CA ARG A 55 -9.71 19.28 -2.00
C ARG A 55 -9.28 20.18 -0.86
N LYS A 56 -8.26 21.01 -1.07
CA LYS A 56 -7.71 21.92 -0.05
C LYS A 56 -7.36 21.12 1.23
N GLU A 57 -7.91 21.51 2.37
CA GLU A 57 -7.60 20.99 3.71
C GLU A 57 -7.78 19.47 3.85
N GLU A 58 -8.72 18.85 3.13
CA GLU A 58 -8.86 17.39 3.14
C GLU A 58 -7.63 16.68 2.57
N SER A 59 -7.02 17.24 1.52
CA SER A 59 -5.84 16.64 0.88
C SER A 59 -4.60 16.74 1.76
N ASP A 60 -4.49 17.80 2.57
CA ASP A 60 -3.43 17.94 3.56
C ASP A 60 -3.62 16.97 4.74
N GLY A 61 -4.87 16.70 5.11
CA GLY A 61 -5.20 15.68 6.11
C GLY A 61 -4.79 14.27 5.71
N ASP A 62 -5.02 13.90 4.44
CA ASP A 62 -4.58 12.61 3.89
C ASP A 62 -3.04 12.50 3.86
N GLU A 63 -2.33 13.59 3.52
CA GLU A 63 -0.86 13.60 3.50
C GLU A 63 -0.24 13.46 4.90
N VAL A 64 -0.84 14.06 5.93
CA VAL A 64 -0.37 13.92 7.33
C VAL A 64 -0.63 12.51 7.88
N PHE A 65 -1.70 11.86 7.41
CA PHE A 65 -2.10 10.54 7.88
C PHE A 65 -1.23 9.41 7.30
N VAL A 66 -0.76 9.55 6.05
CA VAL A 66 -0.02 8.53 5.30
C VAL A 66 1.49 8.59 5.57
#